data_AF-A0AA41X688-F1
#
_entry.id   AF-A0AA41X688-F1
#
_cell.length_a   1.000
_cell.length_b   1.000
_cell.length_c   1.000
_cell.angle_alpha   90.00
_cell.angle_beta   90.00
_cell.angle_gamma   90.00
#
_symmetry.space_group_name_H-M   'P 1'
#
loop_
_entity.id
_entity.type
_entity.pdbx_description
1 polymer ?
#
loop_
_entity_poly.entity_id
_entity_poly.type
_entity_poly.pdbx_seq_one_letter_code
_entity_poly.pdbx_strand_id
1 'polypeptide(L)'
;MEISLYSHQYRVVDILKKSNADMFKDIKVGDILQFSTSIVRNTKGLGTSHSGVYATEILIENITQSMIVSRTMTKLLNILKHFELERVN
;
A
#
# COMPACT_ATOMS: atom_id res chain seq x y z
N MET A 1 10.99 -16.03 7.22
CA MET A 1 11.71 -14.75 7.26
C MET A 1 10.88 -13.78 6.45
N GLU A 2 10.35 -12.76 7.12
CA GLU A 2 9.60 -11.68 6.51
C GLU A 2 10.52 -10.47 6.49
N ILE A 3 10.71 -9.86 5.32
CA ILE A 3 11.45 -8.61 5.18
C ILE A 3 10.41 -7.54 4.87
N SER A 4 10.25 -6.59 5.79
CA SER A 4 9.39 -5.42 5.60
C SER A 4 10.23 -4.26 5.11
N LEU A 5 9.89 -3.77 3.91
CA LEU A 5 10.50 -2.57 3.33
C LEU A 5 9.53 -1.42 3.49
N TYR A 6 9.99 -0.31 4.06
CA TYR A 6 9.17 0.89 4.27
C TYR A 6 9.59 1.99 3.29
N SER A 7 8.61 2.70 2.75
CA SER A 7 8.83 3.91 1.98
C SER A 7 9.06 5.12 2.88
N HIS A 8 9.45 6.24 2.26
CA HIS A 8 9.27 7.56 2.85
C HIS A 8 7.79 7.83 3.15
N GLN A 9 7.54 8.80 4.01
CA GLN A 9 6.19 9.27 4.31
C GLN A 9 5.76 10.28 3.25
N TYR A 10 4.47 10.29 2.94
CA TYR A 10 3.87 11.15 1.93
C TYR A 10 2.65 11.86 2.49
N ARG A 11 2.57 13.17 2.33
CA ARG A 11 1.39 13.96 2.68
C ARG A 11 0.44 14.01 1.49
N VAL A 12 -0.85 13.82 1.74
CA VAL A 12 -1.90 14.07 0.74
C VAL A 12 -2.09 15.58 0.59
N VAL A 13 -1.73 16.11 -0.57
CA VAL A 13 -1.87 17.53 -0.90
C VAL A 13 -3.23 17.81 -1.53
N ASP A 14 -3.69 16.90 -2.38
CA ASP A 14 -5.00 17.01 -3.01
C ASP A 14 -5.60 15.63 -3.33
N ILE A 15 -6.92 15.59 -3.51
CA ILE A 15 -7.70 14.40 -3.89
C ILE A 15 -8.39 14.67 -5.23
N LEU A 16 -7.70 14.30 -6.31
CA LEU A 16 -8.15 14.47 -7.69
C LEU A 16 -9.44 13.70 -8.00
N LYS A 17 -9.64 12.56 -7.34
CA LYS A 17 -10.86 11.76 -7.50
C LYS A 17 -11.20 11.00 -6.23
N LYS A 18 -12.42 11.22 -5.71
CA LYS A 18 -12.91 10.42 -4.58
C LYS A 18 -13.08 8.96 -5.01
N SER A 19 -12.45 8.07 -4.25
CA SER A 19 -12.60 6.64 -4.40
C SER A 19 -13.71 6.15 -3.46
N ASN A 20 -14.65 5.37 -3.97
CA ASN A 20 -15.65 4.68 -3.16
C ASN A 20 -15.08 3.41 -2.50
N ALA A 21 -13.81 3.11 -2.70
CA ALA A 21 -13.18 2.03 -1.97
C ALA A 21 -13.10 2.40 -0.50
N ASP A 22 -13.63 1.54 0.38
CA ASP A 22 -13.70 1.77 1.84
C ASP A 22 -12.36 2.21 2.43
N MET A 23 -11.26 1.68 1.90
CA MET A 23 -9.88 2.04 2.23
C MET A 23 -9.50 3.52 2.14
N PHE A 24 -10.15 4.25 1.23
CA PHE A 24 -9.73 5.58 0.79
C PHE A 24 -10.82 6.63 0.99
N LYS A 25 -12.02 6.20 1.38
CA LYS A 25 -13.15 7.10 1.62
C LYS A 25 -12.85 8.07 2.76
N ASP A 26 -12.04 7.63 3.71
CA ASP A 26 -11.71 8.35 4.94
C ASP A 26 -10.39 9.14 4.85
N ILE A 27 -9.64 8.98 3.75
CA ILE A 27 -8.42 9.76 3.50
C ILE A 27 -8.79 11.22 3.21
N LYS A 28 -8.09 12.13 3.88
CA LYS A 28 -8.28 13.57 3.77
C LYS A 28 -7.00 14.25 3.31
N VAL A 29 -7.16 15.44 2.73
CA VAL A 29 -6.03 16.35 2.49
C VAL A 29 -5.35 16.65 3.84
N GLY A 30 -4.04 16.55 3.87
CA GLY A 30 -3.20 16.69 5.07
C GLY A 30 -2.82 15.36 5.73
N ASP A 31 -3.49 14.25 5.42
CA ASP A 31 -3.12 12.94 5.97
C ASP A 31 -1.72 12.53 5.52
N ILE A 32 -1.01 11.81 6.39
CA ILE A 32 0.31 11.26 6.14
C ILE A 32 0.18 9.75 5.88
N LEU A 33 0.60 9.34 4.69
CA LEU A 33 0.61 7.96 4.25
C LEU A 33 2.04 7.42 4.25
N GLN A 34 2.20 6.18 4.67
CA GLN A 34 3.42 5.40 4.49
C GLN A 34 3.09 4.10 3.79
N PHE A 35 3.92 3.74 2.82
CA PHE A 35 3.80 2.48 2.11
C PHE A 35 4.82 1.51 2.69
N SER A 36 4.41 0.26 2.87
CA SER A 36 5.33 -0.81 3.22
C SER A 36 5.04 -2.04 2.38
N THR A 37 6.04 -2.86 2.14
CA THR A 37 5.85 -4.13 1.44
C THR A 37 6.51 -5.25 2.21
N SER A 38 5.82 -6.38 2.30
CA SER A 38 6.37 -7.60 2.85
C SER A 38 6.67 -8.57 1.70
N ILE A 39 7.91 -9.07 1.68
CA ILE A 39 8.28 -10.18 0.79
C ILE A 39 8.04 -11.47 1.56
N VAL A 40 6.91 -12.12 1.29
CA VAL A 40 6.61 -13.43 1.88
C VAL A 40 7.06 -14.52 0.93
N ARG A 41 8.05 -15.31 1.35
CA ARG A 41 8.39 -16.56 0.65
C ARG A 41 7.22 -17.52 0.84
N ASN A 42 6.46 -17.78 -0.21
CA ASN A 42 5.34 -18.71 -0.16
C ASN A 42 5.87 -20.14 0.08
N THR A 43 5.87 -20.59 1.34
CA THR A 43 6.29 -21.95 1.73
C THR A 43 5.10 -22.90 1.92
N LYS A 44 3.86 -22.43 1.71
CA LYS A 44 2.64 -23.25 1.84
C LYS A 44 2.14 -23.65 0.45
N GLY A 45 2.90 -24.51 -0.21
CA GLY A 45 2.55 -25.10 -1.51
C GLY A 45 3.17 -26.48 -1.64
N LEU A 46 2.70 -27.44 -0.82
CA LEU A 46 2.86 -28.87 -1.09
C LEU A 46 2.12 -29.16 -2.40
N GLY A 47 2.85 -29.43 -3.49
CA GLY A 47 2.25 -29.89 -4.74
C GLY A 47 2.98 -29.37 -5.97
N THR A 48 4.08 -30.04 -6.31
CA THR A 48 4.53 -30.31 -7.69
C THR A 48 3.95 -29.41 -8.79
N SER A 49 4.56 -28.23 -9.01
CA SER A 49 4.72 -27.57 -10.34
C SER A 49 5.09 -26.10 -10.18
N HIS A 50 6.30 -25.76 -10.66
CA HIS A 50 6.66 -24.53 -11.35
C HIS A 50 6.41 -23.17 -10.66
N SER A 51 7.55 -22.51 -10.38
CA SER A 51 7.72 -21.07 -10.09
C SER A 51 7.33 -20.65 -8.67
N GLY A 52 8.35 -20.43 -7.82
CA GLY A 52 8.20 -19.75 -6.55
C GLY A 52 7.77 -18.31 -6.78
N VAL A 53 6.46 -18.09 -6.91
CA VAL A 53 5.89 -16.76 -7.06
C VAL A 53 6.07 -16.05 -5.73
N TYR A 54 7.01 -15.12 -5.68
CA TYR A 54 7.06 -14.11 -4.62
C TYR A 54 5.79 -13.27 -4.75
N ALA A 55 4.88 -13.42 -3.79
CA ALA A 55 3.76 -12.51 -3.66
C ALA A 55 4.25 -11.26 -2.93
N THR A 56 4.25 -10.13 -3.62
CA THR A 56 4.56 -8.82 -3.03
C THR A 56 3.25 -8.16 -2.65
N GLU A 57 2.96 -8.13 -1.35
CA GLU A 57 1.84 -7.37 -0.80
C GLU A 57 2.34 -5.98 -0.41
N ILE A 58 1.53 -4.95 -0.67
CA ILE A 58 1.83 -3.59 -0.27
C ILE A 58 0.77 -3.16 0.73
N LEU A 59 1.23 -2.75 1.89
CA LEU A 59 0.43 -2.10 2.91
C LEU A 59 0.56 -0.59 2.75
N ILE A 60 -0.56 0.08 2.89
CA ILE A 60 -0.65 1.53 3.02
C ILE A 60 -1.10 1.79 4.44
N GLU A 61 -0.32 2.56 5.17
CA GLU A 61 -0.64 3.02 6.50
C GLU A 61 -0.92 4.51 6.45
N ASN A 62 -2.13 4.91 6.86
CA ASN A 62 -2.43 6.29 7.18
C ASN A 62 -2.00 6.52 8.64
N ILE A 63 -0.84 7.14 8.80
CA ILE A 63 -0.21 7.42 10.09
C ILE A 63 -1.07 8.38 10.91
N THR A 64 -1.73 9.35 10.24
CA THR A 64 -2.55 10.37 10.90
C THR A 64 -3.81 9.77 11.53
N GLN A 65 -4.37 8.73 10.91
CA GLN A 65 -5.62 8.10 11.34
C GLN A 65 -5.42 6.70 11.97
N SER A 66 -4.18 6.24 12.12
CA SER A 66 -3.81 4.88 12.57
C SER A 66 -4.55 3.77 11.79
N MET A 67 -4.75 3.97 10.49
CA MET A 67 -5.48 3.03 9.63
C MET A 67 -4.51 2.31 8.70
N ILE A 68 -4.49 0.98 8.74
CA ILE A 68 -3.63 0.16 7.90
C ILE A 68 -4.48 -0.59 6.90
N VAL A 69 -4.07 -0.60 5.63
CA VAL A 69 -4.74 -1.41 4.64
C VAL A 69 -3.82 -2.02 3.59
N SER A 70 -4.07 -3.30 3.23
CA SER A 70 -3.23 -4.10 2.35
C SER A 70 -3.86 -4.40 0.97
N ARG A 71 -3.06 -4.27 -0.10
CA ARG A 71 -3.43 -4.58 -1.49
C ARG A 71 -2.24 -5.04 -2.33
N THR A 72 -2.55 -5.64 -3.48
CA THR A 72 -1.57 -5.95 -4.51
C THR A 72 -1.10 -4.70 -5.25
N MET A 73 0.15 -4.69 -5.70
CA MET A 73 0.82 -3.56 -6.40
C MET A 73 -0.04 -2.93 -7.52
N THR A 74 -0.65 -3.74 -8.38
CA THR A 74 -1.44 -3.23 -9.52
C THR A 74 -2.66 -2.41 -9.10
N LYS A 75 -3.34 -2.82 -8.02
CA LYS A 75 -4.50 -2.08 -7.51
C LYS A 75 -4.08 -0.78 -6.82
N LEU A 76 -2.93 -0.80 -6.12
CA LEU A 76 -2.35 0.39 -5.50
C LEU A 76 -2.05 1.47 -6.55
N LEU A 77 -1.31 1.14 -7.62
CA LEU A 77 -0.89 2.12 -8.62
C LEU A 77 -2.05 2.84 -9.30
N ASN A 78 -3.16 2.15 -9.54
CA ASN A 78 -4.36 2.78 -10.09
C ASN A 78 -5.03 3.74 -9.11
N ILE A 79 -4.94 3.46 -7.81
CA ILE A 79 -5.55 4.29 -6.78
C ILE A 79 -4.67 5.51 -6.45
N LEU A 80 -3.34 5.36 -6.47
CA LEU A 80 -2.41 6.48 -6.24
C LEU A 80 -2.60 7.62 -7.26
N LYS A 81 -3.07 7.31 -8.48
CA LYS A 81 -3.43 8.32 -9.49
C LYS A 81 -4.55 9.27 -9.05
N HIS A 82 -5.30 8.94 -8.00
CA HIS A 82 -6.38 9.77 -7.50
C HIS A 82 -5.93 10.79 -6.44
N PHE A 83 -4.66 10.77 -6.04
CA PHE A 83 -4.10 11.61 -5.00
C PHE A 83 -2.88 12.36 -5.51
N GLU A 84 -2.76 13.62 -5.11
CA GLU A 84 -1.48 14.32 -5.19
C GLU A 84 -0.73 14.12 -3.88
N LEU A 85 0.49 13.59 -3.97
CA LEU A 85 1.31 13.22 -2.83
C LEU A 85 2.62 14.01 -2.84
N GLU A 86 2.94 14.61 -1.70
CA GLU A 86 4.21 15.29 -1.46
C GLU A 86 5.03 14.49 -0.44
N ARG A 87 6.31 14.27 -0.73
CA ARG A 87 7.19 13.56 0.19
C ARG A 87 7.42 14.40 1.45
N VAL A 88 7.24 13.79 2.61
CA VAL A 88 7.61 14.35 3.91
C VAL A 88 9.06 13.90 4.20
N ASN A 89 9.92 14.87 4.48
CA ASN A 89 11.34 14.63 4.82
C ASN A 89 11.48 14.11 6.24
#